data_AF-A0A7X3ZJ75-F1
#
_entry.id   AF-A0A7X3ZJ75-F1
#
_cell.length_a   1.000
_cell.length_b   1.000
_cell.length_c   1.000
_cell.angle_alpha   90.00
_cell.angle_beta   90.00
_cell.angle_gamma   90.00
#
_symmetry.space_group_name_H-M   'P 1'
#
loop_
_entity.id
_entity.type
_entity.pdbx_description
1 polymer ?
#
loop_
_entity_poly.entity_id
_entity_poly.type
_entity_poly.pdbx_seq_one_letter_code
_entity_poly.pdbx_strand_id
1 'polypeptide(L)'
;MNYVFLGGAREVGGSCMLLSVAGRYILFDCGIRVNQTGSDALPDLDFLKQSAPVLDAIFISHAHADHVGALPLAHALYPDAPIYATIPTQRLSSVMLTNAVRVMETEAEVPIFTQKTVETTLARIQTLESGQWIELWDGWRVLFIRSGHILGSVSIYLETPEGTFFYSGDVSTFHQKTINGLDDISSLPAPDFMICESTYGDGLHPSRKEEEVKLAKAVADVIQDGGSVLIPSFALGRAQEIILILKDAMISQNIPIFPVITDGLVNAICSVYESLTEQLGAKLQKHIKNARQPVFFYKNFSRARMGEQEAILKNETPKCIIASSGMLTGGASVTYAKGLATNEKNAIFLSGYQDAESPGRKLQELQSGDTLNFADGTCVDVKCRVQRFHLSAHSDQGQLLSVIKQVNPKAIALVHGEEVALKALREKLISKYPVTCPYNKQILSATDFPEWVSPTARARMEKKTVLNVGVQVNGDAIALDRQTPESPRWQEFAQGEHTATLKGDRLIIRKK
;
A
#
# COMPACT_ATOMS: atom_id res chain seq x y z
N MET A 1 25.71 -3.67 8.27
CA MET A 1 24.24 -3.68 8.16
C MET A 1 23.85 -4.38 6.87
N ASN A 2 23.17 -5.53 6.98
CA ASN A 2 22.72 -6.34 5.86
C ASN A 2 21.19 -6.38 5.81
N TYR A 3 20.64 -6.24 4.61
CA TYR A 3 19.20 -6.32 4.33
C TYR A 3 18.95 -7.56 3.45
N VAL A 4 18.15 -8.50 3.94
CA VAL A 4 17.84 -9.75 3.25
C VAL A 4 16.37 -9.73 2.85
N PHE A 5 16.11 -9.81 1.55
CA PHE A 5 14.76 -9.76 0.98
C PHE A 5 14.22 -11.18 0.85
N LEU A 6 13.27 -11.57 1.71
CA LEU A 6 12.74 -12.93 1.79
C LEU A 6 11.43 -13.10 1.00
N GLY A 7 10.73 -11.99 0.78
CA GLY A 7 9.52 -11.91 -0.05
C GLY A 7 9.09 -10.45 -0.25
N GLY A 8 8.24 -10.21 -1.24
CA GLY A 8 7.77 -8.85 -1.59
C GLY A 8 8.75 -8.06 -2.44
N ALA A 9 9.85 -8.65 -2.93
CA ALA A 9 10.78 -7.98 -3.84
C ALA A 9 10.46 -8.32 -5.30
N ARG A 10 10.08 -7.30 -6.11
CA ARG A 10 9.57 -7.43 -7.50
C ARG A 10 8.24 -8.17 -7.64
N GLU A 11 7.45 -8.10 -6.60
CA GLU A 11 6.12 -8.69 -6.53
C GLU A 11 5.27 -7.89 -5.53
N VAL A 12 3.95 -8.11 -5.57
CA VAL A 12 3.01 -7.68 -4.52
C VAL A 12 2.59 -8.94 -3.77
N GLY A 13 2.59 -8.89 -2.44
CA GLY A 13 2.39 -10.09 -1.62
C GLY A 13 3.66 -10.68 -1.02
N GLY A 14 3.49 -11.40 0.09
CA GLY A 14 4.59 -12.13 0.74
C GLY A 14 5.65 -11.24 1.37
N SER A 15 5.33 -9.99 1.73
CA SER A 15 6.28 -9.04 2.32
C SER A 15 6.98 -9.65 3.53
N CYS A 16 8.31 -9.75 3.44
CA CYS A 16 9.15 -10.31 4.49
C CYS A 16 10.60 -9.87 4.27
N MET A 17 11.15 -9.13 5.22
CA MET A 17 12.52 -8.61 5.13
C MET A 17 13.25 -8.75 6.46
N LEU A 18 14.50 -9.22 6.39
CA LEU A 18 15.37 -9.40 7.55
C LEU A 18 16.47 -8.36 7.54
N LEU A 19 16.60 -7.62 8.64
CA LEU A 19 17.70 -6.72 8.94
C LEU A 19 18.67 -7.39 9.90
N SER A 20 19.94 -7.48 9.51
CA SER A 20 21.04 -7.89 10.38
C SER A 20 21.99 -6.72 10.64
N VAL A 21 22.08 -6.27 11.89
CA VAL A 21 22.84 -5.08 12.29
C VAL A 21 23.22 -5.12 13.76
N ALA A 22 24.44 -4.69 14.10
CA ALA A 22 24.95 -4.65 15.47
C ALA A 22 24.71 -5.94 16.26
N GLY A 23 24.90 -7.09 15.60
CA GLY A 23 24.72 -8.43 16.18
C GLY A 23 23.27 -8.88 16.41
N ARG A 24 22.27 -8.11 15.93
CA ARG A 24 20.85 -8.45 16.03
C ARG A 24 20.22 -8.78 14.69
N TYR A 25 19.13 -9.55 14.74
CA TYR A 25 18.32 -9.99 13.61
C TYR A 25 16.87 -9.56 13.82
N ILE A 26 16.39 -8.67 12.96
CA ILE A 26 15.07 -8.06 13.07
C ILE A 26 14.29 -8.36 11.81
N LEU A 27 13.13 -9.00 11.96
CA LEU A 27 12.23 -9.28 10.86
C LEU A 27 11.19 -8.16 10.74
N PHE A 28 10.90 -7.72 9.52
CA PHE A 28 9.83 -6.79 9.21
C PHE A 28 8.82 -7.48 8.32
N ASP A 29 7.59 -7.58 8.83
CA ASP A 29 6.47 -8.30 8.24
C ASP A 29 6.77 -9.78 7.95
N CYS A 30 5.70 -10.55 7.76
CA CYS A 30 5.78 -11.93 7.28
C CYS A 30 4.43 -12.29 6.66
N GLY A 31 4.25 -11.92 5.39
CA GLY A 31 3.01 -12.05 4.66
C GLY A 31 2.86 -13.31 3.82
N ILE A 32 1.74 -13.43 3.11
CA ILE A 32 1.52 -14.43 2.04
C ILE A 32 1.24 -13.78 0.69
N ARG A 33 1.56 -14.48 -0.39
CA ARG A 33 1.10 -14.14 -1.74
C ARG A 33 -0.31 -14.67 -1.93
N VAL A 34 -1.29 -13.78 -2.01
CA VAL A 34 -2.72 -14.14 -2.05
C VAL A 34 -3.17 -14.81 -3.36
N ASN A 35 -2.33 -14.77 -4.39
CA ASN A 35 -2.56 -15.35 -5.71
C ASN A 35 -1.80 -16.68 -5.93
N GLN A 36 -1.02 -17.14 -4.95
CA GLN A 36 -0.27 -18.40 -5.01
C GLN A 36 -0.79 -19.35 -3.94
N THR A 37 -0.48 -20.64 -4.07
CA THR A 37 -0.91 -21.70 -3.16
C THR A 37 0.28 -22.49 -2.64
N GLY A 38 0.09 -23.22 -1.53
CA GLY A 38 1.14 -24.05 -0.96
C GLY A 38 2.38 -23.26 -0.54
N SER A 39 3.56 -23.83 -0.80
CA SER A 39 4.86 -23.21 -0.47
C SER A 39 5.12 -21.92 -1.24
N ASP A 40 4.60 -21.80 -2.46
CA ASP A 40 4.84 -20.63 -3.32
C ASP A 40 4.14 -19.39 -2.73
N ALA A 41 3.06 -19.58 -1.97
CA ALA A 41 2.41 -18.50 -1.22
C ALA A 41 3.28 -17.90 -0.12
N LEU A 42 4.33 -18.59 0.34
CA LEU A 42 5.10 -18.22 1.52
C LEU A 42 6.37 -17.45 1.15
N PRO A 43 6.83 -16.51 2.00
CA PRO A 43 8.18 -15.99 1.91
C PRO A 43 9.20 -17.12 2.07
N ASP A 44 10.46 -16.87 1.69
CA ASP A 44 11.52 -17.89 1.79
C ASP A 44 11.95 -18.12 3.26
N LEU A 45 11.14 -18.88 4.00
CA LEU A 45 11.34 -19.17 5.42
C LEU A 45 12.55 -20.08 5.67
N ASP A 46 12.92 -20.90 4.68
CA ASP A 46 14.14 -21.69 4.74
C ASP A 46 15.38 -20.79 4.65
N PHE A 47 15.36 -19.80 3.76
CA PHE A 47 16.44 -18.81 3.68
C PHE A 47 16.47 -17.88 4.89
N LEU A 48 15.33 -17.56 5.50
CA LEU A 48 15.27 -16.88 6.80
C LEU A 48 16.02 -17.69 7.86
N LYS A 49 15.73 -18.98 7.99
CA LYS A 49 16.40 -19.88 8.95
C LYS A 49 17.91 -19.99 8.73
N GLN A 50 18.35 -19.96 7.47
CA GLN A 50 19.77 -19.95 7.12
C GLN A 50 20.45 -18.61 7.43
N SER A 51 19.72 -17.50 7.26
CA SER A 51 20.24 -16.14 7.40
C SER A 51 20.20 -15.61 8.83
N ALA A 52 19.28 -16.11 9.67
CA ALA A 52 19.08 -15.67 11.05
C ALA A 52 18.98 -16.89 11.98
N PRO A 53 20.03 -17.19 12.77
CA PRO A 53 19.98 -18.29 13.74
C PRO A 53 19.00 -18.01 14.90
N VAL A 54 18.68 -16.74 15.12
CA VAL A 54 17.77 -16.20 16.15
C VAL A 54 17.09 -14.97 15.55
N LEU A 55 15.88 -14.64 16.01
CA LEU A 55 15.26 -13.34 15.80
C LEU A 55 15.14 -12.60 17.13
N ASP A 56 15.69 -11.39 17.19
CA ASP A 56 15.61 -10.50 18.35
C ASP A 56 14.25 -9.78 18.42
N ALA A 57 13.63 -9.51 17.27
CA ALA A 57 12.31 -8.90 17.17
C ALA A 57 11.66 -9.18 15.80
N ILE A 58 10.33 -9.18 15.78
CA ILE A 58 9.52 -9.13 14.57
C ILE A 58 8.66 -7.87 14.65
N PHE A 59 8.77 -6.98 13.67
CA PHE A 59 7.92 -5.80 13.54
C PHE A 59 6.84 -6.02 12.49
N ILE A 60 5.61 -5.66 12.81
CA ILE A 60 4.48 -5.73 11.89
C ILE A 60 4.01 -4.32 11.55
N SER A 61 4.06 -3.97 10.26
CA SER A 61 3.61 -2.67 9.76
C SER A 61 2.10 -2.54 9.83
N HIS A 62 1.35 -3.55 9.36
CA HIS A 62 -0.11 -3.55 9.36
C HIS A 62 -0.68 -4.96 9.15
N ALA A 63 -2.01 -5.09 9.24
CA ALA A 63 -2.70 -6.38 9.36
C ALA A 63 -3.19 -7.00 8.03
N HIS A 64 -2.77 -6.52 6.86
CA HIS A 64 -3.14 -7.21 5.61
C HIS A 64 -2.40 -8.55 5.47
N ALA A 65 -3.02 -9.49 4.74
CA ALA A 65 -2.54 -10.87 4.66
C ALA A 65 -1.15 -10.98 4.00
N ASP A 66 -0.85 -10.10 3.07
CA ASP A 66 0.46 -9.90 2.44
C ASP A 66 1.53 -9.31 3.36
N HIS A 67 1.19 -8.98 4.60
CA HIS A 67 2.14 -8.53 5.63
C HIS A 67 2.11 -9.39 6.91
N VAL A 68 1.02 -10.10 7.21
CA VAL A 68 0.91 -10.95 8.42
C VAL A 68 0.57 -12.40 8.17
N GLY A 69 0.19 -12.78 6.95
CA GLY A 69 -0.39 -14.10 6.68
C GLY A 69 0.52 -15.29 6.98
N ALA A 70 1.85 -15.11 6.94
CA ALA A 70 2.84 -16.13 7.27
C ALA A 70 3.47 -15.92 8.66
N LEU A 71 3.04 -14.90 9.41
CA LEU A 71 3.52 -14.61 10.76
C LEU A 71 3.41 -15.82 11.71
N PRO A 72 2.34 -16.65 11.69
CA PRO A 72 2.29 -17.84 12.53
C PRO A 72 3.43 -18.83 12.27
N LEU A 73 3.93 -18.90 11.04
CA LEU A 73 5.05 -19.77 10.66
C LEU A 73 6.37 -19.21 11.14
N ALA A 74 6.59 -17.90 10.96
CA ALA A 74 7.77 -17.24 11.51
C ALA A 74 7.82 -17.35 13.05
N HIS A 75 6.68 -17.19 13.73
CA HIS A 75 6.61 -17.41 15.17
C HIS A 75 6.88 -18.86 15.56
N ALA A 76 6.39 -19.84 14.79
CA ALA A 76 6.70 -21.26 15.06
C ALA A 76 8.19 -21.57 14.90
N LEU A 77 8.89 -20.92 13.96
CA LEU A 77 10.34 -21.04 13.79
C LEU A 77 11.13 -20.33 14.90
N TYR A 78 10.61 -19.21 15.42
CA TYR A 78 11.25 -18.37 16.44
C TYR A 78 10.27 -18.06 17.58
N PRO A 79 9.94 -19.06 18.43
CA PRO A 79 8.89 -18.92 19.45
C PRO A 79 9.20 -17.85 20.50
N ASP A 80 10.49 -17.58 20.74
CA ASP A 80 10.97 -16.62 21.72
C ASP A 80 11.15 -15.20 21.16
N ALA A 81 10.96 -14.96 19.87
CA ALA A 81 11.04 -13.62 19.32
C ALA A 81 9.82 -12.78 19.81
N PRO A 82 10.01 -11.59 20.39
CA PRO A 82 8.91 -10.67 20.62
C PRO A 82 8.38 -10.15 19.28
N ILE A 83 7.06 -9.99 19.19
CA ILE A 83 6.40 -9.43 18.00
C ILE A 83 5.85 -8.06 18.39
N TYR A 84 6.16 -7.02 17.63
CA TYR A 84 5.73 -5.66 17.88
C TYR A 84 4.77 -5.18 16.80
N ALA A 85 3.60 -4.69 17.22
CA ALA A 85 2.58 -4.13 16.34
C ALA A 85 1.81 -3.02 17.06
N THR A 86 0.96 -2.27 16.36
CA THR A 86 0.02 -1.38 17.04
C THR A 86 -1.17 -2.17 17.63
N ILE A 87 -1.90 -1.57 18.56
CA ILE A 87 -3.14 -2.17 19.11
C ILE A 87 -4.13 -2.54 18.00
N PRO A 88 -4.45 -1.66 17.02
CA PRO A 88 -5.36 -2.06 15.96
C PRO A 88 -4.80 -3.16 15.07
N THR A 89 -3.50 -3.12 14.72
CA THR A 89 -2.87 -4.19 13.93
C THR A 89 -2.98 -5.53 14.65
N GLN A 90 -2.73 -5.61 15.96
CA GLN A 90 -2.93 -6.85 16.72
C GLN A 90 -4.37 -7.38 16.62
N ARG A 91 -5.38 -6.52 16.84
CA ARG A 91 -6.80 -6.90 16.81
C ARG A 91 -7.26 -7.33 15.43
N LEU A 92 -6.81 -6.62 14.39
CA LEU A 92 -7.12 -6.92 13.01
C LEU A 92 -6.43 -8.19 12.55
N SER A 93 -5.15 -8.40 12.90
CA SER A 93 -4.43 -9.64 12.62
C SER A 93 -5.12 -10.86 13.25
N SER A 94 -5.72 -10.72 14.44
CA SER A 94 -6.52 -11.80 15.02
C SER A 94 -7.68 -12.21 14.12
N VAL A 95 -8.44 -11.25 13.58
CA VAL A 95 -9.54 -11.53 12.66
C VAL A 95 -9.04 -12.13 11.34
N MET A 96 -7.96 -11.57 10.79
CA MET A 96 -7.40 -12.01 9.50
C MET A 96 -6.82 -13.42 9.58
N LEU A 97 -6.01 -13.71 10.59
CA LEU A 97 -5.36 -15.02 10.75
C LEU A 97 -6.33 -16.12 11.14
N THR A 98 -7.29 -15.85 12.03
CA THR A 98 -8.36 -16.82 12.34
C THR A 98 -9.22 -17.12 11.12
N ASN A 99 -9.52 -16.11 10.28
CA ASN A 99 -10.23 -16.36 9.03
C ASN A 99 -9.37 -17.19 8.05
N ALA A 100 -8.07 -16.93 7.96
CA ALA A 100 -7.17 -17.70 7.10
C ALA A 100 -7.17 -19.19 7.47
N VAL A 101 -7.14 -19.54 8.76
CA VAL A 101 -7.26 -20.94 9.21
C VAL A 101 -8.55 -21.58 8.69
N ARG A 102 -9.70 -20.92 8.87
CA ARG A 102 -11.00 -21.44 8.42
C ARG A 102 -11.06 -21.66 6.91
N VAL A 103 -10.48 -20.74 6.14
CA VAL A 103 -10.40 -20.87 4.67
C VAL A 103 -9.53 -22.06 4.30
N MET A 104 -8.33 -22.18 4.89
CA MET A 104 -7.44 -23.31 4.65
C MET A 104 -8.07 -24.66 5.03
N GLU A 105 -8.79 -24.74 6.15
CA GLU A 105 -9.50 -25.96 6.58
C GLU A 105 -10.63 -26.37 5.61
N THR A 106 -11.15 -25.42 4.82
CA THR A 106 -12.19 -25.68 3.82
C THR A 106 -11.60 -26.03 2.45
N GLU A 107 -10.49 -25.39 2.08
CA GLU A 107 -9.91 -25.46 0.73
C GLU A 107 -8.73 -26.44 0.59
N ALA A 108 -8.03 -26.77 1.68
CA ALA A 108 -6.83 -27.61 1.67
C ALA A 108 -7.01 -28.87 2.54
N GLU A 109 -6.42 -30.00 2.11
CA GLU A 109 -6.40 -31.24 2.92
C GLU A 109 -5.62 -31.06 4.23
N VAL A 110 -4.57 -30.21 4.23
CA VAL A 110 -3.75 -29.90 5.40
C VAL A 110 -3.49 -28.39 5.46
N PRO A 111 -3.95 -27.67 6.50
CA PRO A 111 -3.65 -26.25 6.68
C PRO A 111 -2.17 -25.99 6.89
N ILE A 112 -1.65 -24.89 6.35
CA ILE A 112 -0.23 -24.48 6.49
C ILE A 112 0.11 -24.15 7.95
N PHE A 113 -0.87 -23.64 8.71
CA PHE A 113 -0.78 -23.47 10.16
C PHE A 113 -2.15 -23.68 10.82
N THR A 114 -2.13 -23.95 12.12
CA THR A 114 -3.33 -24.30 12.89
C THR A 114 -3.87 -23.11 13.69
N GLN A 115 -5.12 -23.21 14.14
CA GLN A 115 -5.71 -22.24 15.07
C GLN A 115 -4.87 -22.07 16.35
N LYS A 116 -4.27 -23.16 16.87
CA LYS A 116 -3.36 -23.10 18.03
C LYS A 116 -2.12 -22.25 17.74
N THR A 117 -1.53 -22.39 16.55
CA THR A 117 -0.37 -21.57 16.14
C THR A 117 -0.75 -20.09 16.06
N VAL A 118 -1.95 -19.77 15.57
CA VAL A 118 -2.46 -18.40 15.54
C VAL A 118 -2.61 -17.84 16.97
N GLU A 119 -3.19 -18.61 17.88
CA GLU A 119 -3.38 -18.18 19.27
C GLU A 119 -2.06 -17.89 19.99
N THR A 120 -1.05 -18.75 19.85
CA THR A 120 0.28 -18.50 20.45
C THR A 120 0.97 -17.30 19.82
N THR A 121 0.83 -17.13 18.51
CA THR A 121 1.37 -15.97 17.77
C THR A 121 0.75 -14.67 18.27
N LEU A 122 -0.58 -14.60 18.37
CA LEU A 122 -1.29 -13.42 18.84
C LEU A 122 -0.94 -13.07 20.30
N ALA A 123 -0.77 -14.09 21.15
CA ALA A 123 -0.34 -13.91 22.53
C ALA A 123 1.10 -13.36 22.65
N ARG A 124 1.94 -13.54 21.62
CA ARG A 124 3.31 -13.02 21.57
C ARG A 124 3.39 -11.55 21.14
N ILE A 125 2.31 -10.99 20.57
CA ILE A 125 2.28 -9.60 20.11
C ILE A 125 2.25 -8.64 21.29
N GLN A 126 3.31 -7.83 21.41
CA GLN A 126 3.42 -6.67 22.27
C GLN A 126 3.03 -5.41 21.49
N THR A 127 2.20 -4.57 22.09
CA THR A 127 1.67 -3.39 21.39
C THR A 127 2.49 -2.15 21.68
N LEU A 128 2.88 -1.42 20.63
CA LEU A 128 3.57 -0.13 20.72
C LEU A 128 2.64 1.00 20.26
N GLU A 129 2.73 2.16 20.91
CA GLU A 129 2.01 3.37 20.49
C GLU A 129 2.73 4.07 19.33
N SER A 130 1.96 4.57 18.36
CA SER A 130 2.49 5.41 17.28
C SER A 130 2.82 6.82 17.79
N GLY A 131 3.90 7.41 17.28
CA GLY A 131 4.30 8.79 17.57
C GLY A 131 5.19 8.94 18.81
N GLN A 132 5.62 7.84 19.42
CA GLN A 132 6.53 7.84 20.56
C GLN A 132 7.79 7.04 20.26
N TRP A 133 8.94 7.56 20.69
CA TRP A 133 10.20 6.82 20.67
C TRP A 133 10.21 5.81 21.80
N ILE A 134 10.57 4.57 21.47
CA ILE A 134 10.60 3.45 22.40
C ILE A 134 11.99 2.83 22.35
N GLU A 135 12.65 2.75 23.50
CA GLU A 135 13.93 2.08 23.64
C GLU A 135 13.71 0.57 23.76
N LEU A 136 14.31 -0.21 22.85
CA LEU A 136 14.17 -1.66 22.80
C LEU A 136 15.32 -2.36 23.52
N TRP A 137 16.53 -1.84 23.29
CA TRP A 137 17.80 -2.30 23.82
C TRP A 137 18.73 -1.09 23.97
N ASP A 138 19.85 -1.24 24.68
CA ASP A 138 20.84 -0.18 24.84
C ASP A 138 21.34 0.33 23.47
N GLY A 139 21.14 1.62 23.21
CA GLY A 139 21.48 2.27 21.95
C GLY A 139 20.52 1.98 20.78
N TRP A 140 19.36 1.36 21.04
CA TRP A 140 18.34 1.07 20.04
C TRP A 140 17.01 1.72 20.38
N ARG A 141 16.48 2.52 19.45
CA ARG A 141 15.13 3.09 19.59
C ARG A 141 14.32 2.93 18.31
N VAL A 142 13.03 2.68 18.48
CA VAL A 142 12.06 2.56 17.40
C VAL A 142 11.00 3.65 17.52
N LEU A 143 10.53 4.14 16.38
CA LEU A 143 9.39 5.02 16.28
C LEU A 143 8.40 4.43 15.28
N PHE A 144 7.20 4.12 15.75
CA PHE A 144 6.07 3.80 14.90
C PHE A 144 5.42 5.10 14.42
N ILE A 145 5.32 5.27 13.11
CA ILE A 145 4.76 6.46 12.46
C ILE A 145 3.51 6.01 11.74
N ARG A 146 2.34 6.61 11.99
CA ARG A 146 1.12 6.21 11.26
C ARG A 146 1.37 6.34 9.76
N SER A 147 1.18 5.26 9.00
CA SER A 147 1.41 5.27 7.55
C SER A 147 0.21 5.73 6.73
N GLY A 148 -0.97 5.74 7.34
CA GLY A 148 -2.21 6.20 6.71
C GLY A 148 -2.88 5.23 5.74
N HIS A 149 -2.37 4.00 5.64
CA HIS A 149 -2.84 2.95 4.74
C HIS A 149 -4.13 2.25 5.25
N ILE A 150 -4.10 1.67 6.45
CA ILE A 150 -5.27 1.10 7.14
C ILE A 150 -5.25 1.42 8.64
N LEU A 151 -6.30 1.08 9.38
CA LEU A 151 -6.35 1.32 10.82
C LEU A 151 -5.21 0.59 11.52
N GLY A 152 -4.36 1.35 12.21
CA GLY A 152 -3.18 0.84 12.91
C GLY A 152 -1.93 0.66 12.05
N SER A 153 -1.97 0.97 10.75
CA SER A 153 -0.81 0.82 9.88
C SER A 153 0.29 1.82 10.23
N VAL A 154 1.54 1.34 10.24
CA VAL A 154 2.70 2.14 10.59
C VAL A 154 3.86 1.95 9.62
N SER A 155 4.56 3.04 9.34
CA SER A 155 5.95 3.03 8.93
C SER A 155 6.83 2.98 10.18
N ILE A 156 8.03 2.40 10.06
CA ILE A 156 8.89 2.10 11.20
C ILE A 156 10.24 2.77 10.97
N TYR A 157 10.59 3.69 11.86
CA TYR A 157 11.91 4.29 11.91
C TYR A 157 12.70 3.64 13.05
N LEU A 158 13.88 3.12 12.73
CA LEU A 158 14.75 2.40 13.65
C LEU A 158 16.11 3.08 13.74
N GLU A 159 16.55 3.38 14.95
CA GLU A 159 17.92 3.79 15.23
C GLU A 159 18.66 2.68 15.93
N THR A 160 19.88 2.43 15.46
CA THR A 160 20.77 1.38 15.94
C THR A 160 22.16 1.99 16.17
N PRO A 161 23.04 1.31 16.93
CA PRO A 161 24.42 1.76 17.11
C PRO A 161 25.23 1.86 15.80
N GLU A 162 24.82 1.15 14.74
CA GLU A 162 25.54 1.10 13.45
C GLU A 162 24.82 1.87 12.33
N GLY A 163 23.72 2.56 12.62
CA GLY A 163 23.00 3.38 11.64
C GLY A 163 21.49 3.37 11.82
N THR A 164 20.81 4.00 10.86
CA THR A 164 19.38 4.32 10.90
C THR A 164 18.64 3.75 9.70
N PHE A 165 17.44 3.25 9.93
CA PHE A 165 16.67 2.52 8.94
C PHE A 165 15.20 2.94 8.93
N PHE A 166 14.62 3.10 7.75
CA PHE A 166 13.20 3.39 7.57
C PHE A 166 12.53 2.29 6.75
N TYR A 167 11.53 1.65 7.34
CA TYR A 167 10.65 0.70 6.66
C TYR A 167 9.28 1.34 6.45
N SER A 168 8.86 1.53 5.20
CA SER A 168 7.60 2.21 4.92
C SER A 168 6.38 1.40 5.32
N GLY A 169 6.43 0.07 5.19
CA GLY A 169 5.22 -0.74 4.99
C GLY A 169 4.42 -0.20 3.79
N ASP A 170 3.11 -0.36 3.83
CA ASP A 170 2.22 0.35 2.91
C ASP A 170 1.83 1.73 3.46
N VAL A 171 1.81 2.74 2.60
CA VAL A 171 1.71 4.15 2.95
C VAL A 171 0.61 4.84 2.13
N SER A 172 -0.15 5.71 2.78
CA SER A 172 -1.03 6.67 2.12
C SER A 172 -0.94 8.05 2.77
N THR A 173 -0.57 9.06 1.98
CA THR A 173 -0.41 10.44 2.45
C THR A 173 -1.74 11.19 2.62
N PHE A 174 -2.86 10.67 2.16
CA PHE A 174 -4.16 11.37 2.18
C PHE A 174 -5.05 10.85 3.30
N HIS A 175 -5.86 11.76 3.85
CA HIS A 175 -6.87 11.39 4.82
C HIS A 175 -7.97 10.56 4.18
N GLN A 176 -8.34 9.48 4.86
CA GLN A 176 -9.45 8.60 4.52
C GLN A 176 -10.67 8.95 5.39
N LYS A 177 -11.82 8.34 5.16
CA LYS A 177 -13.01 8.55 6.01
C LYS A 177 -12.83 7.96 7.40
N THR A 178 -12.15 6.81 7.49
CA THR A 178 -11.93 6.08 8.74
C THR A 178 -10.69 6.52 9.49
N ILE A 179 -9.63 6.95 8.80
CA ILE A 179 -8.31 7.21 9.39
C ILE A 179 -7.62 8.43 8.76
N ASN A 180 -6.66 9.00 9.49
CA ASN A 180 -5.79 10.03 8.96
C ASN A 180 -4.72 9.42 8.03
N GLY A 181 -4.19 10.24 7.11
CA GLY A 181 -3.03 9.86 6.30
C GLY A 181 -1.74 9.76 7.11
N LEU A 182 -0.62 9.57 6.41
CA LEU A 182 0.74 9.56 6.95
C LEU A 182 0.98 10.75 7.91
N ASP A 183 1.54 10.45 9.09
CA ASP A 183 1.95 11.48 10.03
C ASP A 183 3.13 12.31 9.48
N ASP A 184 3.34 13.51 10.02
CA ASP A 184 4.45 14.36 9.58
C ASP A 184 5.80 13.70 9.89
N ILE A 185 6.56 13.46 8.83
CA ILE A 185 7.90 12.85 8.86
C ILE A 185 9.02 13.85 8.57
N SER A 186 8.69 15.13 8.38
CA SER A 186 9.67 16.17 8.01
C SER A 186 10.71 16.48 9.08
N SER A 187 10.42 16.14 10.34
CA SER A 187 11.32 16.32 11.48
C SER A 187 12.26 15.13 11.72
N LEU A 188 12.08 14.02 10.99
CA LEU A 188 12.92 12.84 11.15
C LEU A 188 14.32 13.09 10.58
N PRO A 189 15.38 12.61 11.25
CA PRO A 189 16.70 12.56 10.65
C PRO A 189 16.66 11.75 9.35
N ALA A 190 17.50 12.13 8.39
CA ALA A 190 17.66 11.37 7.15
C ALA A 190 18.23 9.97 7.46
N PRO A 191 17.50 8.88 7.17
CA PRO A 191 17.98 7.54 7.49
C PRO A 191 19.08 7.11 6.53
N ASP A 192 19.95 6.20 6.98
CA ASP A 192 21.00 5.62 6.12
C ASP A 192 20.40 4.77 5.00
N PHE A 193 19.31 4.06 5.29
CA PHE A 193 18.64 3.22 4.31
C PHE A 193 17.12 3.25 4.48
N MET A 194 16.41 3.30 3.36
CA MET A 194 14.96 3.21 3.31
C MET A 194 14.53 2.01 2.47
N ILE A 195 13.58 1.24 2.98
CA ILE A 195 12.78 0.31 2.19
C ILE A 195 11.40 0.95 1.98
N CYS A 196 11.02 1.10 0.71
CA CYS A 196 9.79 1.78 0.31
C CYS A 196 8.91 0.86 -0.55
N GLU A 197 7.61 0.82 -0.27
CA GLU A 197 6.62 0.22 -1.17
C GLU A 197 6.62 0.94 -2.54
N SER A 198 6.12 0.26 -3.56
CA SER A 198 6.09 0.75 -4.94
C SER A 198 4.83 0.34 -5.69
N THR A 199 3.73 0.07 -4.98
CA THR A 199 2.51 -0.52 -5.53
C THR A 199 1.98 0.27 -6.73
N TYR A 200 1.99 1.59 -6.65
CA TYR A 200 1.58 2.50 -7.74
C TYR A 200 2.73 3.39 -8.22
N GLY A 201 3.94 2.82 -8.27
CA GLY A 201 5.14 3.50 -8.73
C GLY A 201 5.10 3.95 -10.21
N ASP A 202 4.15 3.47 -11.01
CA ASP A 202 3.95 3.76 -12.44
C ASP A 202 2.83 4.77 -12.74
N GLY A 203 1.98 5.10 -11.78
CA GLY A 203 0.74 5.81 -12.03
C GLY A 203 0.43 6.94 -11.06
N LEU A 204 -0.42 7.87 -11.49
CA LEU A 204 -1.06 8.86 -10.64
C LEU A 204 -2.51 8.46 -10.40
N HIS A 205 -3.02 8.73 -9.20
CA HIS A 205 -4.44 8.52 -8.92
C HIS A 205 -5.28 9.69 -9.44
N PRO A 206 -6.52 9.42 -9.91
CA PRO A 206 -7.51 10.47 -10.06
C PRO A 206 -7.82 11.07 -8.68
N SER A 207 -8.48 12.23 -8.69
CA SER A 207 -8.94 12.86 -7.46
C SER A 207 -9.83 11.91 -6.66
N ARG A 208 -9.39 11.52 -5.45
CA ARG A 208 -10.18 10.63 -4.58
C ARG A 208 -11.58 11.17 -4.34
N LYS A 209 -11.71 12.48 -4.14
CA LYS A 209 -13.01 13.13 -3.93
C LYS A 209 -13.93 12.95 -5.15
N GLU A 210 -13.40 13.03 -6.37
CA GLU A 210 -14.17 12.79 -7.58
C GLU A 210 -14.58 11.33 -7.71
N GLU A 211 -13.69 10.39 -7.43
CA GLU A 211 -14.00 8.95 -7.45
C GLU A 211 -15.03 8.55 -6.38
N GLU A 212 -14.99 9.16 -5.18
CA GLU A 212 -16.02 8.98 -4.14
C GLU A 212 -17.41 9.41 -4.64
N VAL A 213 -17.49 10.59 -5.26
CA VAL A 213 -18.74 11.11 -5.84
C VAL A 213 -19.21 10.24 -7.00
N LYS A 214 -18.29 9.80 -7.86
CA LYS A 214 -18.56 8.97 -9.02
C LYS A 214 -19.12 7.61 -8.60
N LEU A 215 -18.53 6.96 -7.59
CA LEU A 215 -19.03 5.71 -7.03
C LEU A 215 -20.43 5.89 -6.45
N ALA A 216 -20.62 6.88 -5.58
CA ALA A 216 -21.90 7.14 -4.92
C ALA A 216 -23.02 7.34 -5.94
N LYS A 217 -22.79 8.17 -6.98
CA LYS A 217 -23.74 8.41 -8.06
C LYS A 217 -24.01 7.15 -8.89
N ALA A 218 -22.98 6.43 -9.30
CA ALA A 218 -23.16 5.21 -10.09
C ALA A 218 -23.99 4.15 -9.34
N VAL A 219 -23.82 4.03 -8.01
CA VAL A 219 -24.66 3.15 -7.18
C VAL A 219 -26.10 3.65 -7.19
N ALA A 220 -26.31 4.95 -6.96
CA ALA A 220 -27.64 5.54 -6.95
C ALA A 220 -28.39 5.35 -8.28
N ASP A 221 -27.71 5.57 -9.41
CA ASP A 221 -28.29 5.42 -10.75
C ASP A 221 -28.85 4.01 -10.95
N VAL A 222 -28.05 2.98 -10.65
CA VAL A 222 -28.48 1.57 -10.77
C VAL A 222 -29.67 1.27 -9.85
N ILE A 223 -29.65 1.78 -8.62
CA ILE A 223 -30.73 1.56 -7.65
C ILE A 223 -32.03 2.24 -8.09
N GLN A 224 -31.94 3.46 -8.65
CA GLN A 224 -33.09 4.22 -9.14
C GLN A 224 -33.72 3.57 -10.38
N ASP A 225 -32.92 2.91 -11.21
CA ASP A 225 -33.38 2.14 -12.37
C ASP A 225 -33.95 0.75 -11.98
N GLY A 226 -34.05 0.46 -10.68
CA GLY A 226 -34.63 -0.77 -10.14
C GLY A 226 -33.67 -1.96 -10.10
N GLY A 227 -32.37 -1.73 -10.27
CA GLY A 227 -31.32 -2.74 -10.17
C GLY A 227 -30.70 -2.85 -8.78
N SER A 228 -29.88 -3.89 -8.57
CA SER A 228 -29.04 -4.04 -7.38
C SER A 228 -27.56 -3.98 -7.74
N VAL A 229 -26.76 -3.49 -6.80
CA VAL A 229 -25.30 -3.32 -6.98
C VAL A 229 -24.55 -4.25 -6.04
N LEU A 230 -23.57 -4.96 -6.57
CA LEU A 230 -22.52 -5.60 -5.78
C LEU A 230 -21.23 -4.79 -5.85
N ILE A 231 -20.63 -4.53 -4.70
CA ILE A 231 -19.27 -4.00 -4.58
C ILE A 231 -18.41 -5.07 -3.90
N PRO A 232 -17.71 -5.93 -4.65
CA PRO A 232 -16.72 -6.82 -4.05
C PRO A 232 -15.60 -5.96 -3.49
N SER A 233 -15.26 -6.19 -2.22
CA SER A 233 -14.30 -5.37 -1.49
C SER A 233 -13.34 -6.20 -0.67
N PHE A 234 -12.09 -5.76 -0.60
CA PHE A 234 -11.20 -6.18 0.48
C PHE A 234 -11.86 -5.83 1.81
N ALA A 235 -11.93 -6.82 2.70
CA ALA A 235 -12.68 -6.71 3.95
C ALA A 235 -12.07 -5.69 4.92
N LEU A 236 -10.75 -5.53 4.85
CA LEU A 236 -9.97 -4.64 5.68
C LEU A 236 -9.58 -3.36 4.93
N GLY A 237 -10.09 -2.22 5.41
CA GLY A 237 -9.84 -0.88 4.89
C GLY A 237 -10.92 -0.48 3.87
N ARG A 238 -10.88 -1.07 2.67
CA ARG A 238 -11.72 -0.66 1.53
C ARG A 238 -13.22 -0.69 1.85
N ALA A 239 -13.71 -1.76 2.46
CA ALA A 239 -15.14 -1.93 2.70
C ALA A 239 -15.67 -0.85 3.66
N GLN A 240 -14.91 -0.54 4.72
CA GLN A 240 -15.26 0.49 5.70
C GLN A 240 -15.31 1.87 5.06
N GLU A 241 -14.37 2.18 4.16
CA GLU A 241 -14.38 3.43 3.39
C GLU A 241 -15.63 3.55 2.51
N ILE A 242 -15.98 2.49 1.77
CA ILE A 242 -17.17 2.51 0.88
C ILE A 242 -18.45 2.70 1.68
N ILE A 243 -18.60 2.03 2.83
CA ILE A 243 -19.75 2.22 3.73
C ILE A 243 -19.88 3.70 4.11
N LEU A 244 -18.79 4.35 4.51
CA LEU A 244 -18.81 5.75 4.91
C LEU A 244 -19.00 6.70 3.72
N ILE A 245 -18.49 6.39 2.53
CA ILE A 245 -18.74 7.16 1.30
C ILE A 245 -20.23 7.20 0.97
N LEU A 246 -20.89 6.04 0.95
CA LEU A 246 -22.32 5.94 0.67
C LEU A 246 -23.14 6.63 1.78
N LYS A 247 -22.77 6.43 3.05
CA LYS A 247 -23.44 7.03 4.19
C LYS A 247 -23.34 8.57 4.17
N ASP A 248 -22.14 9.12 3.94
CA ASP A 248 -21.92 10.56 3.81
C ASP A 248 -22.76 11.15 2.66
N ALA A 249 -22.81 10.48 1.52
CA ALA A 249 -23.55 10.92 0.35
C ALA A 249 -25.07 10.91 0.59
N MET A 250 -25.61 9.88 1.27
CA MET A 250 -27.02 9.79 1.66
C MET A 250 -27.40 10.86 2.71
N ILE A 251 -26.57 11.05 3.74
CA ILE A 251 -26.82 12.04 4.80
C ILE A 251 -26.81 13.45 4.20
N SER A 252 -25.91 13.72 3.26
CA SER A 252 -25.81 15.00 2.56
C SER A 252 -26.88 15.18 1.47
N GLN A 253 -27.78 14.21 1.28
CA GLN A 253 -28.81 14.21 0.24
C GLN A 253 -28.27 14.34 -1.19
N ASN A 254 -27.00 13.96 -1.41
CA ASN A 254 -26.38 13.92 -2.74
C ASN A 254 -26.84 12.71 -3.55
N ILE A 255 -27.30 11.65 -2.87
CA ILE A 255 -27.89 10.45 -3.45
C ILE A 255 -29.12 10.03 -2.63
N PRO A 256 -30.10 9.31 -3.22
CA PRO A 256 -31.24 8.77 -2.50
C PRO A 256 -30.83 7.79 -1.41
N ILE A 257 -31.72 7.61 -0.43
CA ILE A 257 -31.55 6.62 0.63
C ILE A 257 -31.99 5.25 0.10
N PHE A 258 -31.14 4.24 0.26
CA PHE A 258 -31.43 2.86 -0.13
C PHE A 258 -30.78 1.85 0.84
N PRO A 259 -31.23 0.58 0.84
CA PRO A 259 -30.61 -0.47 1.65
C PRO A 259 -29.16 -0.77 1.23
N VAL A 260 -28.26 -0.83 2.21
CA VAL A 260 -26.87 -1.26 2.05
C VAL A 260 -26.63 -2.45 2.98
N ILE A 261 -26.21 -3.58 2.41
CA ILE A 261 -26.00 -4.83 3.15
C ILE A 261 -24.53 -5.21 3.07
N THR A 262 -23.91 -5.50 4.21
CA THR A 262 -22.52 -5.99 4.27
C THR A 262 -22.46 -7.47 4.59
N ASP A 263 -21.52 -8.19 3.98
CA ASP A 263 -21.35 -9.63 4.18
C ASP A 263 -19.88 -10.06 4.17
N GLY A 264 -19.64 -11.26 4.70
CA GLY A 264 -18.32 -11.86 4.85
C GLY A 264 -17.49 -11.18 5.93
N LEU A 265 -16.18 -11.16 5.73
CA LEU A 265 -15.21 -10.68 6.72
C LEU A 265 -15.38 -9.18 7.01
N VAL A 266 -16.06 -8.44 6.13
CA VAL A 266 -16.43 -7.02 6.31
C VAL A 266 -17.10 -6.79 7.67
N ASN A 267 -18.01 -7.68 8.08
CA ASN A 267 -18.77 -7.55 9.32
C ASN A 267 -17.89 -7.63 10.57
N ALA A 268 -16.93 -8.55 10.56
CA ALA A 268 -15.98 -8.73 11.67
C ALA A 268 -15.02 -7.54 11.77
N ILE A 269 -14.51 -7.06 10.63
CA ILE A 269 -13.61 -5.90 10.61
C ILE A 269 -14.31 -4.62 11.06
N CYS A 270 -15.54 -4.36 10.60
CA CYS A 270 -16.33 -3.21 11.07
C CYS A 270 -16.51 -3.23 12.60
N SER A 271 -16.70 -4.42 13.19
CA SER A 271 -16.80 -4.58 14.64
C SER A 271 -15.49 -4.23 15.37
N VAL A 272 -14.33 -4.53 14.77
CA VAL A 272 -13.02 -4.10 15.33
C VAL A 272 -12.83 -2.59 15.24
N TYR A 273 -13.21 -1.97 14.12
CA TYR A 273 -13.15 -0.51 13.99
C TYR A 273 -14.07 0.18 15.02
N GLU A 274 -15.26 -0.37 15.26
CA GLU A 274 -16.21 0.15 16.27
C GLU A 274 -15.72 -0.04 17.71
N SER A 275 -14.84 -1.00 18.00
CA SER A 275 -14.25 -1.17 19.33
C SER A 275 -13.01 -0.29 19.55
N LEU A 276 -12.43 0.27 18.49
CA LEU A 276 -11.21 1.08 18.51
C LEU A 276 -11.47 2.54 18.13
N THR A 277 -12.58 3.11 18.61
CA THR A 277 -13.03 4.45 18.19
C THR A 277 -11.98 5.55 18.40
N GLU A 278 -11.16 5.47 19.45
CA GLU A 278 -10.08 6.42 19.77
C GLU A 278 -8.94 6.41 18.75
N GLN A 279 -8.84 5.36 17.92
CA GLN A 279 -7.81 5.19 16.89
C GLN A 279 -8.27 5.66 15.49
N LEU A 280 -9.57 5.98 15.34
CA LEU A 280 -10.14 6.47 14.09
C LEU A 280 -9.76 7.93 13.81
N GLY A 281 -9.99 8.42 12.60
CA GLY A 281 -9.75 9.82 12.24
C GLY A 281 -10.57 10.79 13.10
N ALA A 282 -9.99 11.93 13.47
CA ALA A 282 -10.58 12.90 14.42
C ALA A 282 -12.00 13.36 14.02
N LYS A 283 -12.26 13.50 12.72
CA LYS A 283 -13.59 13.84 12.20
C LYS A 283 -14.63 12.76 12.56
N LEU A 284 -14.26 11.49 12.42
CA LEU A 284 -15.14 10.36 12.72
C LEU A 284 -15.33 10.18 14.23
N GLN A 285 -14.27 10.36 15.03
CA GLN A 285 -14.38 10.38 16.50
C GLN A 285 -15.40 11.42 16.98
N LYS A 286 -15.30 12.65 16.46
CA LYS A 286 -16.25 13.73 16.78
C LYS A 286 -17.67 13.37 16.36
N HIS A 287 -17.83 12.76 15.18
CA HIS A 287 -19.14 12.29 14.72
C HIS A 287 -19.73 11.24 15.66
N ILE A 288 -18.95 10.22 16.07
CA ILE A 288 -19.39 9.16 17.00
C ILE A 288 -19.85 9.76 18.32
N LYS A 289 -19.03 10.65 18.91
CA LYS A 289 -19.33 11.30 20.19
C LYS A 289 -20.63 12.10 20.16
N ASN A 290 -20.90 12.77 19.04
CA ASN A 290 -22.07 13.63 18.88
C ASN A 290 -23.33 12.86 18.46
N ALA A 291 -23.21 11.92 17.51
CA ALA A 291 -24.35 11.22 16.93
C ALA A 291 -24.91 10.12 17.85
N ARG A 292 -24.08 9.54 18.73
CA ARG A 292 -24.43 8.39 19.59
C ARG A 292 -25.04 7.23 18.79
N GLN A 293 -24.52 6.99 17.59
CA GLN A 293 -24.97 5.95 16.66
C GLN A 293 -23.78 5.08 16.24
N PRO A 294 -24.01 3.80 15.88
CA PRO A 294 -22.97 2.96 15.31
C PRO A 294 -22.35 3.58 14.06
N VAL A 295 -21.05 3.34 13.88
CA VAL A 295 -20.25 3.93 12.79
C VAL A 295 -20.73 3.39 11.46
N PHE A 296 -20.87 2.08 11.35
CA PHE A 296 -21.16 1.40 10.09
C PHE A 296 -22.64 1.00 9.98
N PHE A 297 -23.19 0.39 11.03
CA PHE A 297 -24.50 -0.28 10.95
C PHE A 297 -25.61 0.55 11.61
N TYR A 298 -26.23 1.44 10.83
CA TYR A 298 -27.34 2.26 11.30
C TYR A 298 -28.39 2.49 10.20
N LYS A 299 -29.68 2.42 10.57
CA LYS A 299 -30.84 2.56 9.68
C LYS A 299 -30.79 1.60 8.48
N ASN A 300 -30.45 2.11 7.30
CA ASN A 300 -30.47 1.38 6.04
C ASN A 300 -29.20 0.53 5.81
N PHE A 301 -28.25 0.58 6.74
CA PHE A 301 -27.04 -0.22 6.71
C PHE A 301 -27.19 -1.42 7.65
N SER A 302 -27.12 -2.63 7.11
CA SER A 302 -27.29 -3.87 7.86
C SER A 302 -26.22 -4.91 7.55
N ARG A 303 -26.09 -5.89 8.43
CA ARG A 303 -25.19 -7.03 8.30
C ARG A 303 -26.00 -8.24 7.84
N ALA A 304 -25.58 -8.89 6.76
CA ALA A 304 -26.08 -10.22 6.42
C ALA A 304 -25.68 -11.22 7.50
N ARG A 305 -26.59 -12.13 7.86
CA ARG A 305 -26.28 -13.28 8.72
C ARG A 305 -25.86 -14.48 7.88
N MET A 306 -25.19 -15.43 8.52
CA MET A 306 -24.81 -16.69 7.88
C MET A 306 -26.05 -17.39 7.28
N GLY A 307 -25.99 -17.74 6.01
CA GLY A 307 -27.08 -18.42 5.29
C GLY A 307 -28.15 -17.49 4.71
N GLU A 308 -28.07 -16.17 4.91
CA GLU A 308 -29.06 -15.24 4.36
C GLU A 308 -28.80 -14.85 2.89
N GLN A 309 -27.68 -15.25 2.29
CA GLN A 309 -27.29 -14.81 0.95
C GLN A 309 -28.36 -15.08 -0.10
N GLU A 310 -28.95 -16.29 -0.12
CA GLU A 310 -30.03 -16.62 -1.05
C GLU A 310 -31.29 -15.79 -0.84
N ALA A 311 -31.66 -15.53 0.41
CA ALA A 311 -32.83 -14.73 0.74
C ALA A 311 -32.63 -13.27 0.34
N ILE A 312 -31.41 -12.76 0.53
CA ILE A 312 -31.00 -11.42 0.09
C ILE A 312 -31.09 -11.31 -1.44
N LEU A 313 -30.61 -12.33 -2.17
CA LEU A 313 -30.67 -12.38 -3.64
C LEU A 313 -32.11 -12.49 -4.17
N LYS A 314 -32.97 -13.30 -3.54
CA LYS A 314 -34.38 -13.49 -3.94
C LYS A 314 -35.26 -12.26 -3.70
N ASN A 315 -34.88 -11.39 -2.77
CA ASN A 315 -35.60 -10.16 -2.52
C ASN A 315 -35.32 -9.14 -3.64
N GLU A 316 -36.33 -8.81 -4.44
CA GLU A 316 -36.20 -7.93 -5.62
C GLU A 316 -36.07 -6.43 -5.28
N THR A 317 -36.15 -6.03 -4.01
CA THR A 317 -35.96 -4.63 -3.61
C THR A 317 -34.55 -4.16 -4.00
N PRO A 318 -34.39 -3.07 -4.78
CA PRO A 318 -33.08 -2.52 -5.12
C PRO A 318 -32.19 -2.30 -3.89
N LYS A 319 -30.96 -2.83 -3.91
CA LYS A 319 -30.03 -2.74 -2.78
C LYS A 319 -28.57 -2.71 -3.23
N CYS A 320 -27.71 -2.16 -2.38
CA CYS A 320 -26.26 -2.23 -2.53
C CYS A 320 -25.70 -3.30 -1.58
N ILE A 321 -24.87 -4.21 -2.08
CA ILE A 321 -24.23 -5.27 -1.32
C ILE A 321 -22.72 -5.03 -1.32
N ILE A 322 -22.09 -4.97 -0.15
CA ILE A 322 -20.64 -4.84 0.01
C ILE A 322 -20.12 -6.13 0.65
N ALA A 323 -19.40 -6.95 -0.10
CA ALA A 323 -19.02 -8.29 0.35
C ALA A 323 -17.56 -8.63 0.01
N SER A 324 -16.94 -9.46 0.84
CA SER A 324 -15.61 -10.02 0.59
C SER A 324 -15.67 -11.35 -0.18
N SER A 325 -14.67 -11.74 -0.99
CA SER A 325 -13.39 -11.06 -1.24
C SER A 325 -13.42 -9.99 -2.35
N GLY A 326 -12.44 -9.08 -2.34
CA GLY A 326 -12.37 -7.95 -3.27
C GLY A 326 -12.00 -8.29 -4.71
N MET A 327 -11.52 -9.51 -4.95
CA MET A 327 -11.07 -9.98 -6.28
C MET A 327 -11.95 -11.11 -6.83
N LEU A 328 -13.08 -11.40 -6.16
CA LEU A 328 -14.00 -12.48 -6.52
C LEU A 328 -13.33 -13.87 -6.54
N THR A 329 -12.30 -14.07 -5.74
CA THR A 329 -11.60 -15.35 -5.60
C THR A 329 -12.37 -16.35 -4.73
N GLY A 330 -13.21 -15.85 -3.82
CA GLY A 330 -13.99 -16.68 -2.90
C GLY A 330 -14.88 -15.87 -1.97
N GLY A 331 -15.54 -16.59 -1.05
CA GLY A 331 -16.42 -16.02 -0.03
C GLY A 331 -17.74 -15.44 -0.58
N ALA A 332 -18.42 -14.66 0.25
CA ALA A 332 -19.78 -14.16 -0.02
C ALA A 332 -19.90 -13.36 -1.34
N SER A 333 -18.86 -12.61 -1.72
CA SER A 333 -18.85 -11.83 -2.96
C SER A 333 -19.08 -12.68 -4.21
N VAL A 334 -18.57 -13.92 -4.25
CA VAL A 334 -18.73 -14.84 -5.37
C VAL A 334 -20.19 -15.28 -5.49
N THR A 335 -20.83 -15.60 -4.36
CA THR A 335 -22.25 -15.96 -4.32
C THR A 335 -23.12 -14.83 -4.86
N TYR A 336 -22.88 -13.59 -4.42
CA TYR A 336 -23.63 -12.44 -4.92
C TYR A 336 -23.32 -12.13 -6.39
N ALA A 337 -22.08 -12.27 -6.83
CA ALA A 337 -21.70 -12.02 -8.22
C ALA A 337 -22.45 -12.97 -9.15
N LYS A 338 -22.47 -14.28 -8.83
CA LYS A 338 -23.23 -15.28 -9.57
C LYS A 338 -24.73 -14.96 -9.65
N GLY A 339 -25.32 -14.52 -8.54
CA GLY A 339 -26.75 -14.20 -8.46
C GLY A 339 -27.15 -12.91 -9.17
N LEU A 340 -26.23 -11.95 -9.32
CA LEU A 340 -26.55 -10.63 -9.87
C LEU A 340 -26.06 -10.44 -11.32
N ALA A 341 -25.03 -11.15 -11.76
CA ALA A 341 -24.35 -10.90 -13.03
C ALA A 341 -25.23 -11.08 -14.28
N THR A 342 -26.24 -11.95 -14.22
CA THR A 342 -27.09 -12.30 -15.38
C THR A 342 -28.19 -11.29 -15.69
N ASN A 343 -28.42 -10.30 -14.83
CA ASN A 343 -29.47 -9.30 -15.00
C ASN A 343 -28.86 -7.95 -15.42
N GLU A 344 -29.29 -7.45 -16.58
CA GLU A 344 -28.82 -6.19 -17.19
C GLU A 344 -29.10 -4.94 -16.34
N LYS A 345 -30.10 -5.00 -15.44
CA LYS A 345 -30.39 -3.89 -14.52
C LYS A 345 -29.38 -3.80 -13.37
N ASN A 346 -28.70 -4.90 -13.05
CA ASN A 346 -27.77 -4.95 -11.94
C ASN A 346 -26.40 -4.37 -12.32
N ALA A 347 -25.55 -4.20 -11.33
CA ALA A 347 -24.16 -3.84 -11.55
C ALA A 347 -23.19 -4.52 -10.58
N ILE A 348 -21.95 -4.72 -11.04
CA ILE A 348 -20.80 -5.10 -10.23
C ILE A 348 -19.74 -4.00 -10.32
N PHE A 349 -19.43 -3.37 -9.20
CA PHE A 349 -18.50 -2.25 -9.14
C PHE A 349 -17.21 -2.60 -8.38
N LEU A 350 -16.10 -2.62 -9.09
CA LEU A 350 -14.79 -2.98 -8.57
C LEU A 350 -14.08 -1.73 -8.01
N SER A 351 -13.49 -1.85 -6.82
CA SER A 351 -12.95 -0.68 -6.08
C SER A 351 -11.49 -0.82 -5.60
N GLY A 352 -10.87 -1.98 -5.83
CA GLY A 352 -9.52 -2.31 -5.41
C GLY A 352 -8.63 -2.76 -6.55
N TYR A 353 -7.36 -3.06 -6.22
CA TYR A 353 -6.46 -3.78 -7.11
C TYR A 353 -7.08 -5.13 -7.50
N GLN A 354 -6.84 -5.57 -8.74
CA GLN A 354 -7.30 -6.86 -9.26
C GLN A 354 -6.08 -7.53 -9.86
N ASP A 355 -5.66 -8.63 -9.25
CA ASP A 355 -4.58 -9.46 -9.77
C ASP A 355 -4.90 -9.96 -11.18
N ALA A 356 -3.89 -10.06 -12.05
CA ALA A 356 -4.05 -10.42 -13.47
C ALA A 356 -4.84 -11.71 -13.68
N GLU A 357 -4.68 -12.70 -12.79
CA GLU A 357 -5.33 -14.01 -12.90
C GLU A 357 -6.70 -14.07 -12.21
N SER A 358 -7.07 -13.03 -11.45
CA SER A 358 -8.29 -13.02 -10.63
C SER A 358 -9.58 -12.98 -11.47
N PRO A 359 -10.69 -13.57 -10.98
CA PRO A 359 -11.99 -13.46 -11.64
C PRO A 359 -12.47 -12.01 -11.77
N GLY A 360 -12.14 -11.16 -10.80
CA GLY A 360 -12.45 -9.74 -10.89
C GLY A 360 -11.65 -8.98 -11.95
N ARG A 361 -10.42 -9.39 -12.27
CA ARG A 361 -9.69 -8.86 -13.45
C ARG A 361 -10.35 -9.30 -14.74
N LYS A 362 -10.67 -10.60 -14.87
CA LYS A 362 -11.38 -11.13 -16.05
C LYS A 362 -12.68 -10.36 -16.27
N LEU A 363 -13.45 -10.13 -15.21
CA LEU A 363 -14.68 -9.34 -15.24
C LEU A 363 -14.49 -7.91 -15.81
N GLN A 364 -13.32 -7.28 -15.66
CA GLN A 364 -13.04 -5.96 -16.24
C GLN A 364 -12.87 -5.98 -17.75
N GLU A 365 -12.43 -7.12 -18.30
CA GLU A 365 -12.09 -7.29 -19.71
C GLU A 365 -13.27 -7.83 -20.52
N LEU A 366 -14.28 -8.41 -19.84
CA LEU A 366 -15.48 -8.94 -20.47
C LEU A 366 -16.36 -7.84 -21.07
N GLN A 367 -16.96 -8.17 -22.21
CA GLN A 367 -18.07 -7.44 -22.80
C GLN A 367 -19.40 -8.02 -22.31
N SER A 368 -20.47 -7.23 -22.42
CA SER A 368 -21.81 -7.69 -22.05
C SER A 368 -22.23 -8.88 -22.91
N GLY A 369 -22.55 -10.00 -22.27
CA GLY A 369 -22.88 -11.27 -22.92
C GLY A 369 -21.76 -12.30 -22.86
N ASP A 370 -20.55 -11.92 -22.45
CA ASP A 370 -19.46 -12.88 -22.25
C ASP A 370 -19.66 -13.69 -20.96
N THR A 371 -19.08 -14.88 -20.92
CA THR A 371 -19.19 -15.81 -19.78
C THR A 371 -18.01 -15.64 -18.82
N LEU A 372 -18.30 -15.51 -17.53
CA LEU A 372 -17.30 -15.57 -16.46
C LEU A 372 -17.32 -16.95 -15.80
N ASN A 373 -16.14 -17.57 -15.70
CA ASN A 373 -15.94 -18.84 -15.00
C ASN A 373 -15.41 -18.59 -13.60
N PHE A 374 -16.08 -19.17 -12.60
CA PHE A 374 -15.64 -19.18 -11.22
C PHE A 374 -14.81 -20.44 -10.91
N ALA A 375 -14.04 -20.40 -9.81
CA ALA A 375 -13.13 -21.48 -9.43
C ALA A 375 -13.83 -22.82 -9.17
N ASP A 376 -15.11 -22.79 -8.77
CA ASP A 376 -15.93 -24.00 -8.56
C ASP A 376 -16.57 -24.56 -9.84
N GLY A 377 -16.14 -24.08 -11.02
CA GLY A 377 -16.62 -24.53 -12.32
C GLY A 377 -17.97 -23.92 -12.74
N THR A 378 -18.56 -23.03 -11.93
CA THR A 378 -19.79 -22.33 -12.34
C THR A 378 -19.47 -21.32 -13.44
N CYS A 379 -20.22 -21.38 -14.54
CA CYS A 379 -20.15 -20.43 -15.64
C CYS A 379 -21.38 -19.51 -15.60
N VAL A 380 -21.18 -18.19 -15.69
CA VAL A 380 -22.27 -17.21 -15.63
C VAL A 380 -22.13 -16.18 -16.75
N ASP A 381 -23.21 -15.96 -17.50
CA ASP A 381 -23.26 -14.90 -18.51
C ASP A 381 -23.33 -13.54 -17.83
N VAL A 382 -22.36 -12.68 -18.10
CA VAL A 382 -22.27 -11.35 -17.52
C VAL A 382 -23.05 -10.37 -18.39
N LYS A 383 -24.24 -9.99 -17.95
CA LYS A 383 -25.10 -8.98 -18.59
C LYS A 383 -25.20 -7.68 -17.79
N CYS A 384 -24.88 -7.75 -16.50
CA CYS A 384 -24.90 -6.59 -15.60
C CYS A 384 -23.82 -5.58 -15.99
N ARG A 385 -24.02 -4.32 -15.59
CA ARG A 385 -23.00 -3.27 -15.77
C ARG A 385 -21.77 -3.58 -14.90
N VAL A 386 -20.59 -3.61 -15.50
CA VAL A 386 -19.32 -3.67 -14.77
C VAL A 386 -18.61 -2.32 -14.85
N GLN A 387 -18.13 -1.82 -13.71
CA GLN A 387 -17.35 -0.58 -13.68
C GLN A 387 -16.28 -0.61 -12.59
N ARG A 388 -15.12 -0.02 -12.89
CA ARG A 388 -14.03 0.15 -11.92
C ARG A 388 -14.00 1.57 -11.36
N PHE A 389 -13.69 1.69 -10.07
CA PHE A 389 -13.43 2.92 -9.33
C PHE A 389 -12.06 2.85 -8.65
N HIS A 390 -11.33 3.96 -8.66
CA HIS A 390 -9.98 4.05 -8.14
C HIS A 390 -10.01 4.64 -6.73
N LEU A 391 -10.24 3.78 -5.75
CA LEU A 391 -10.29 4.21 -4.35
C LEU A 391 -9.06 3.81 -3.54
N SER A 392 -8.00 3.27 -4.16
CA SER A 392 -6.77 2.73 -3.52
C SER A 392 -6.38 3.45 -2.22
N ALA A 393 -5.95 2.66 -1.23
CA ALA A 393 -5.44 3.18 0.05
C ALA A 393 -3.91 3.23 0.07
N HIS A 394 -3.26 3.05 -1.08
CA HIS A 394 -1.83 3.28 -1.27
C HIS A 394 -1.59 4.66 -1.86
N SER A 395 -0.38 5.15 -1.66
CA SER A 395 0.09 6.36 -2.31
C SER A 395 0.45 6.11 -3.77
N ASP A 396 0.10 7.07 -4.63
CA ASP A 396 0.50 7.08 -6.03
C ASP A 396 1.97 7.49 -6.23
N GLN A 397 2.47 7.45 -7.46
CA GLN A 397 3.86 7.82 -7.76
C GLN A 397 4.24 9.21 -7.22
N GLY A 398 3.37 10.21 -7.38
CA GLY A 398 3.63 11.58 -6.95
C GLY A 398 3.73 11.68 -5.42
N GLN A 399 2.85 10.98 -4.72
CA GLN A 399 2.83 10.92 -3.26
C GLN A 399 4.02 10.13 -2.71
N LEU A 400 4.36 8.97 -3.28
CA LEU A 400 5.54 8.20 -2.90
C LEU A 400 6.83 9.02 -3.07
N LEU A 401 6.96 9.75 -4.20
CA LEU A 401 8.08 10.67 -4.41
C LEU A 401 8.13 11.79 -3.36
N SER A 402 6.97 12.29 -2.91
CA SER A 402 6.88 13.27 -1.82
C SER A 402 7.33 12.68 -0.48
N VAL A 403 6.88 11.46 -0.15
CA VAL A 403 7.29 10.74 1.07
C VAL A 403 8.81 10.55 1.08
N ILE A 404 9.37 9.98 0.00
CA ILE A 404 10.81 9.73 -0.13
C ILE A 404 11.60 11.04 -0.03
N LYS A 405 11.09 12.13 -0.62
CA LYS A 405 11.74 13.45 -0.52
C LYS A 405 11.75 14.00 0.91
N GLN A 406 10.69 13.76 1.69
CA GLN A 406 10.61 14.20 3.08
C GLN A 406 11.51 13.36 3.99
N VAL A 407 11.53 12.03 3.82
CA VAL A 407 12.45 11.12 4.52
C VAL A 407 13.90 11.44 4.16
N ASN A 408 14.16 11.75 2.89
CA ASN A 408 15.47 12.05 2.32
C ASN A 408 16.57 11.04 2.69
N PRO A 409 16.37 9.74 2.41
CA PRO A 409 17.31 8.69 2.79
C PRO A 409 18.63 8.76 2.01
N LYS A 410 19.71 8.19 2.56
CA LYS A 410 21.00 8.09 1.84
C LYS A 410 20.99 7.05 0.72
N ALA A 411 20.23 5.96 0.89
CA ALA A 411 20.00 4.93 -0.13
C ALA A 411 18.61 4.29 0.03
N ILE A 412 18.08 3.71 -1.05
CA ILE A 412 16.70 3.21 -1.11
C ILE A 412 16.66 1.82 -1.77
N ALA A 413 15.87 0.91 -1.19
CA ALA A 413 15.35 -0.25 -1.89
C ALA A 413 13.83 -0.11 -2.12
N LEU A 414 13.42 -0.36 -3.36
CA LEU A 414 12.02 -0.38 -3.77
C LEU A 414 11.49 -1.81 -3.76
N VAL A 415 10.43 -2.06 -3.00
CA VAL A 415 9.77 -3.37 -2.82
C VAL A 415 8.26 -3.21 -2.98
N HIS A 416 7.49 -4.28 -2.80
CA HIS A 416 6.04 -4.29 -2.80
C HIS A 416 5.46 -3.58 -4.04
N GLY A 417 5.73 -4.16 -5.20
CA GLY A 417 5.39 -3.56 -6.49
C GLY A 417 5.86 -4.44 -7.64
N GLU A 418 5.07 -4.43 -8.71
CA GLU A 418 5.41 -5.14 -9.94
C GLU A 418 6.58 -4.46 -10.67
N GLU A 419 7.21 -5.21 -11.58
CA GLU A 419 8.38 -4.75 -12.34
C GLU A 419 8.16 -3.40 -13.05
N VAL A 420 6.96 -3.14 -13.57
CA VAL A 420 6.61 -1.89 -14.25
C VAL A 420 6.60 -0.71 -13.27
N ALA A 421 5.93 -0.87 -12.13
CA ALA A 421 5.85 0.15 -11.08
C ALA A 421 7.22 0.46 -10.46
N LEU A 422 8.01 -0.58 -10.19
CA LEU A 422 9.38 -0.45 -9.70
C LEU A 422 10.29 0.32 -10.66
N LYS A 423 10.26 -0.02 -11.95
CA LYS A 423 11.06 0.66 -12.98
C LYS A 423 10.69 2.14 -13.08
N ALA A 424 9.39 2.43 -13.19
CA ALA A 424 8.90 3.79 -13.32
C ALA A 424 9.27 4.67 -12.13
N LEU A 425 9.11 4.17 -10.90
CA LEU A 425 9.49 4.92 -9.69
C LEU A 425 11.02 5.09 -9.59
N ARG A 426 11.78 4.04 -9.91
CA ARG A 426 13.25 4.08 -9.93
C ARG A 426 13.76 5.16 -10.87
N GLU A 427 13.25 5.25 -12.10
CA GLU A 427 13.66 6.26 -13.08
C GLU A 427 13.53 7.70 -12.55
N LYS A 428 12.51 7.98 -11.73
CA LYS A 428 12.32 9.30 -11.10
C LYS A 428 13.30 9.58 -9.97
N LEU A 429 13.83 8.55 -9.32
CA LEU A 429 14.65 8.65 -8.11
C LEU A 429 16.16 8.57 -8.35
N ILE A 430 16.61 7.82 -9.37
CA ILE A 430 18.05 7.52 -9.61
C ILE A 430 18.95 8.75 -9.80
N SER A 431 18.37 9.91 -10.16
CA SER A 431 19.11 11.17 -10.28
C SER A 431 19.51 11.78 -8.94
N LYS A 432 18.85 11.38 -7.84
CA LYS A 432 19.00 11.95 -6.50
C LYS A 432 19.46 10.94 -5.46
N TYR A 433 19.06 9.68 -5.60
CA TYR A 433 19.30 8.63 -4.62
C TYR A 433 19.93 7.39 -5.28
N PRO A 434 20.83 6.66 -4.61
CA PRO A 434 21.12 5.27 -4.92
C PRO A 434 19.86 4.42 -4.71
N VAL A 435 19.34 3.80 -5.79
CA VAL A 435 18.05 3.09 -5.77
C VAL A 435 18.18 1.66 -6.30
N THR A 436 17.92 0.68 -5.44
CA THR A 436 17.95 -0.74 -5.79
C THR A 436 16.54 -1.31 -5.88
N CYS A 437 16.29 -2.17 -6.87
CA CYS A 437 15.08 -3.00 -6.96
C CYS A 437 15.51 -4.46 -6.75
N PRO A 438 15.54 -4.95 -5.49
CA PRO A 438 16.11 -6.24 -5.17
C PRO A 438 15.29 -7.40 -5.73
N TYR A 439 15.88 -8.59 -5.73
CA TYR A 439 15.19 -9.86 -5.92
C TYR A 439 14.97 -10.56 -4.58
N ASN A 440 13.99 -11.46 -4.50
CA ASN A 440 13.91 -12.39 -3.38
C ASN A 440 15.22 -13.21 -3.25
N LYS A 441 15.61 -13.50 -2.02
CA LYS A 441 16.92 -14.06 -1.59
C LYS A 441 18.13 -13.17 -1.82
N GLN A 442 17.95 -11.93 -2.28
CA GLN A 442 19.07 -11.00 -2.39
C GLN A 442 19.45 -10.46 -1.01
N ILE A 443 20.76 -10.36 -0.78
CA ILE A 443 21.35 -9.66 0.36
C ILE A 443 21.94 -8.35 -0.17
N LEU A 444 21.59 -7.24 0.46
CA LEU A 444 22.23 -5.94 0.23
C LEU A 444 23.00 -5.53 1.48
N SER A 445 24.25 -5.11 1.33
CA SER A 445 24.99 -4.44 2.40
C SER A 445 24.87 -2.93 2.23
N ALA A 446 24.76 -2.18 3.33
CA ALA A 446 24.75 -0.72 3.31
C ALA A 446 26.02 -0.10 2.68
N THR A 447 27.08 -0.90 2.50
CA THR A 447 28.34 -0.50 1.84
C THR A 447 28.35 -0.70 0.32
N ASP A 448 27.36 -1.39 -0.24
CA ASP A 448 27.37 -1.77 -1.66
C ASP A 448 26.63 -0.72 -2.49
N PHE A 449 27.36 0.26 -3.03
CA PHE A 449 26.83 1.08 -4.12
C PHE A 449 26.47 0.17 -5.30
N PRO A 450 25.26 0.30 -5.88
CA PRO A 450 24.87 -0.58 -6.97
C PRO A 450 25.88 -0.51 -8.12
N GLU A 451 26.23 -1.66 -8.72
CA GLU A 451 27.25 -1.75 -9.78
C GLU A 451 26.96 -0.85 -10.99
N TRP A 452 25.68 -0.54 -11.25
CA TRP A 452 25.25 0.33 -12.34
C TRP A 452 25.45 1.83 -12.06
N VAL A 453 25.74 2.23 -10.82
CA VAL A 453 26.11 3.62 -10.50
C VAL A 453 27.59 3.79 -10.87
N SER A 454 27.85 4.51 -11.96
CA SER A 454 29.23 4.75 -12.42
C SER A 454 30.08 5.41 -11.33
N PRO A 455 31.40 5.18 -11.27
CA PRO A 455 32.28 5.83 -10.30
C PRO A 455 32.12 7.36 -10.25
N THR A 456 31.82 7.98 -11.40
CA THR A 456 31.54 9.42 -11.55
C THR A 456 30.19 9.81 -10.93
N ALA A 457 29.17 8.96 -11.01
CA ALA A 457 27.89 9.16 -10.36
C ALA A 457 27.99 8.94 -8.84
N ARG A 458 28.79 7.96 -8.39
CA ARG A 458 29.14 7.75 -6.97
C ARG A 458 29.81 9.00 -6.39
N ALA A 459 30.81 9.54 -7.08
CA ALA A 459 31.48 10.78 -6.69
C ALA A 459 30.57 12.03 -6.74
N ARG A 460 29.57 12.09 -7.64
CA ARG A 460 28.56 13.17 -7.72
C ARG A 460 27.49 13.09 -6.63
N MET A 461 27.17 11.89 -6.16
CA MET A 461 26.22 11.68 -5.05
C MET A 461 26.88 11.99 -3.71
N GLU A 462 28.15 11.62 -3.54
CA GLU A 462 28.95 11.95 -2.35
C GLU A 462 29.38 13.42 -2.30
N LYS A 463 29.55 14.07 -3.46
CA LYS A 463 29.79 15.51 -3.56
C LYS A 463 28.59 16.20 -4.20
N LYS A 464 27.69 16.74 -3.37
CA LYS A 464 27.00 17.97 -3.77
C LYS A 464 28.07 19.06 -3.92
N THR A 465 28.63 19.16 -5.12
CA THR A 465 29.35 20.34 -5.55
C THR A 465 28.91 20.62 -6.97
N VAL A 466 28.38 21.84 -7.16
CA VAL A 466 27.99 22.39 -8.45
C VAL A 466 29.11 22.17 -9.45
N LEU A 467 28.86 21.36 -10.48
CA LEU A 467 29.78 21.18 -11.60
C LEU A 467 29.58 22.36 -12.56
N ASN A 468 30.45 23.36 -12.43
CA ASN A 468 30.68 24.39 -13.44
C ASN A 468 31.40 23.74 -14.63
N VAL A 469 30.84 23.87 -15.83
CA VAL A 469 31.50 23.50 -17.08
C VAL A 469 32.31 24.71 -17.55
N GLY A 470 33.62 24.56 -17.69
CA GLY A 470 34.53 25.63 -18.11
C GLY A 470 34.79 25.62 -19.62
N VAL A 471 34.88 26.82 -20.21
CA VAL A 471 35.58 27.03 -21.49
C VAL A 471 36.74 27.98 -21.22
N GLN A 472 37.90 27.67 -21.78
CA GLN A 472 39.19 28.23 -21.37
C GLN A 472 39.63 29.36 -22.29
N VAL A 473 39.80 30.58 -21.77
CA VAL A 473 40.59 31.65 -22.43
C VAL A 473 41.32 32.47 -21.36
N ASN A 474 42.66 32.46 -21.38
CA ASN A 474 43.57 33.27 -20.56
C ASN A 474 43.33 33.27 -19.03
N GLY A 475 43.12 32.10 -18.44
CA GLY A 475 43.47 31.86 -17.03
C GLY A 475 42.37 32.03 -15.97
N ASP A 476 41.25 32.71 -16.24
CA ASP A 476 40.13 32.82 -15.27
C ASP A 476 38.75 32.73 -15.96
N ALA A 477 37.77 32.05 -15.33
CA ALA A 477 36.48 31.69 -15.93
C ALA A 477 35.27 32.44 -15.33
N ILE A 478 34.26 32.75 -16.14
CA ILE A 478 32.97 33.36 -15.75
C ILE A 478 31.81 32.48 -16.27
N ALA A 479 30.77 32.24 -15.44
CA ALA A 479 29.66 31.31 -15.73
C ALA A 479 28.33 32.02 -16.11
N LEU A 480 27.53 31.38 -16.96
CA LEU A 480 26.15 31.78 -17.32
C LEU A 480 25.14 30.63 -17.09
N ASP A 481 23.87 30.97 -16.87
CA ASP A 481 22.77 30.06 -16.51
C ASP A 481 22.34 29.09 -17.65
N ARG A 482 21.80 27.92 -17.26
CA ARG A 482 21.43 26.76 -18.08
C ARG A 482 20.27 26.99 -19.06
N GLN A 483 19.54 28.09 -18.99
CA GLN A 483 18.45 28.40 -19.93
C GLN A 483 18.90 29.14 -21.20
N THR A 484 20.18 29.50 -21.30
CA THR A 484 20.73 30.35 -22.36
C THR A 484 21.01 29.69 -23.73
N PRO A 485 21.31 28.36 -23.87
CA PRO A 485 21.78 27.78 -25.14
C PRO A 485 20.73 27.61 -26.26
N GLU A 486 19.43 27.68 -25.95
CA GLU A 486 18.37 27.41 -26.94
C GLU A 486 17.86 28.65 -27.67
N SER A 487 18.35 29.84 -27.31
CA SER A 487 18.01 31.06 -28.05
C SER A 487 18.71 31.07 -29.41
N PRO A 488 17.98 31.25 -30.54
CA PRO A 488 18.59 31.39 -31.87
C PRO A 488 19.66 32.48 -31.91
N ARG A 489 19.47 33.55 -31.12
CA ARG A 489 20.38 34.68 -30.99
C ARG A 489 21.72 34.30 -30.34
N TRP A 490 21.72 33.32 -29.42
CA TRP A 490 22.95 32.81 -28.78
C TRP A 490 23.70 31.81 -29.65
N GLN A 491 22.99 31.01 -30.44
CA GLN A 491 23.62 30.14 -31.43
C GLN A 491 24.30 30.94 -32.54
N GLU A 492 23.66 32.01 -33.01
CA GLU A 492 24.22 32.93 -34.01
C GLU A 492 25.37 33.79 -33.45
N PHE A 493 25.36 34.05 -32.14
CA PHE A 493 26.48 34.67 -31.42
C PHE A 493 27.63 33.68 -31.22
N ALA A 494 27.38 32.40 -30.95
CA ALA A 494 28.44 31.40 -30.81
C ALA A 494 29.23 31.14 -32.12
N GLN A 495 28.67 31.50 -33.28
CA GLN A 495 29.24 31.20 -34.60
C GLN A 495 29.87 32.42 -35.32
N GLY A 496 30.64 33.25 -34.62
CA GLY A 496 31.34 34.36 -35.27
C GLY A 496 32.54 34.90 -34.50
N GLU A 497 33.35 35.73 -35.15
CA GLU A 497 34.33 36.56 -34.45
C GLU A 497 33.63 37.77 -33.83
N HIS A 498 33.98 38.09 -32.60
CA HIS A 498 33.43 39.24 -31.88
C HIS A 498 34.54 40.13 -31.36
N THR A 499 34.21 41.40 -31.20
CA THR A 499 35.03 42.36 -30.46
C THR A 499 34.35 42.63 -29.12
N ALA A 500 35.12 42.48 -28.03
CA ALA A 500 34.65 42.81 -26.70
C ALA A 500 35.33 44.10 -26.25
N THR A 501 34.54 45.03 -25.70
CA THR A 501 35.04 46.30 -25.15
C THR A 501 34.48 46.47 -23.74
N LEU A 502 35.36 46.64 -22.76
CA LEU A 502 34.97 46.90 -21.38
C LEU A 502 34.70 48.40 -21.21
N LYS A 503 33.52 48.77 -20.71
CA LYS A 503 33.15 50.16 -20.44
C LYS A 503 32.59 50.27 -19.03
N GLY A 504 33.42 50.75 -18.10
CA GLY A 504 33.10 50.73 -16.67
C GLY A 504 33.08 49.30 -16.13
N ASP A 505 32.00 48.95 -15.42
CA ASP A 505 31.75 47.61 -14.88
C ASP A 505 31.01 46.66 -15.86
N ARG A 506 30.83 47.09 -17.12
CA ARG A 506 30.08 46.34 -18.14
C ARG A 506 30.98 45.91 -19.29
N LEU A 507 30.93 44.62 -19.64
CA LEU A 507 31.55 44.06 -20.83
C LEU A 507 30.55 44.11 -21.99
N ILE A 508 30.87 44.87 -23.04
CA ILE A 508 30.03 45.01 -24.23
C ILE A 508 30.66 44.18 -25.34
N ILE A 509 29.96 43.14 -25.82
CA ILE A 509 30.44 42.28 -26.90
C ILE A 509 29.64 42.58 -28.17
N ARG A 510 30.34 42.86 -29.27
CA ARG A 510 29.77 43.14 -30.59
C ARG A 510 30.31 42.15 -31.61
N LYS A 511 29.42 41.64 -32.47
CA LYS A 511 29.84 40.84 -33.63
C LYS A 511 30.69 41.70 -34.56
N LYS A 512 31.80 41.14 -35.00
CA LYS A 512 32.78 41.82 -35.84
C LYS A 512 32.24 42.00 -37.25
#